data_AF-A0A3N1M2X3-F1
#
_entry.id   AF-A0A3N1M2X3-F1
#
_cell.length_a   1.000
_cell.length_b   1.000
_cell.length_c   1.000
_cell.angle_alpha   90.00
_cell.angle_beta   90.00
_cell.angle_gamma   90.00
#
_symmetry.space_group_name_H-M   'P 1'
#
loop_
_entity.id
_entity.type
_entity.pdbx_description
1 polymer ?
#
loop_
_entity_poly.entity_id
_entity_poly.type
_entity_poly.pdbx_seq_one_letter_code
_entity_poly.pdbx_strand_id
1 'polypeptide(L)'
;MHPMAWAVTALVLATLSIAPAIGKVTVGARVSDQVTVGQKQIPLPAGEWTVTGIGVQPLDMPEIGAFGTIENLVLTRRSGDRIVAVVEINANAVPVNDGWGRTRSCERGSQFILVTRYRSGWDLSCLFVRATASGGAEGPPAWRAMQAEAGAVLPDTWLTAGFRMSDRQDLVDVRYHFDPALLAGGAIAGTWDADAVRGDPRKLHAAEALTIWAMGFDGRIERGIRNQLQGESAPMPMQAHFRSETPQVDGKLLALDRLYAAGALTATEYVLQQRRALVEIPAVIENPGGLPLAMQKNISFRVFGSTVDYALAFIVTLSNPLSTYITASIVAIHSVIFVLNDNYWEDHFARQSTRDANRIIDFAYIGAME
;
A
#
# COMPACT_ATOMS: atom_id res chain seq x y z
N MET A 1 15.06 22.99 -70.18
CA MET A 1 14.91 21.72 -69.43
C MET A 1 16.02 21.67 -68.39
N HIS A 2 15.73 22.01 -67.14
CA HIS A 2 16.67 21.89 -66.02
C HIS A 2 16.02 20.98 -64.96
N PRO A 3 16.68 19.90 -64.51
CA PRO A 3 16.15 19.06 -63.44
C PRO A 3 16.44 19.71 -62.08
N MET A 4 15.38 19.88 -61.29
CA MET A 4 15.40 20.28 -59.89
C MET A 4 15.90 19.10 -59.04
N ALA A 5 17.02 19.30 -58.33
CA ALA A 5 17.49 18.39 -57.30
C ALA A 5 16.74 18.66 -55.99
N TRP A 6 15.98 17.66 -55.52
CA TRP A 6 15.36 17.66 -54.20
C TRP A 6 16.36 17.10 -53.18
N ALA A 7 16.82 17.93 -52.25
CA ALA A 7 17.59 17.50 -51.09
C ALA A 7 16.63 17.11 -49.96
N VAL A 8 16.53 15.81 -49.67
CA VAL A 8 15.83 15.28 -48.50
C VAL A 8 16.81 15.29 -47.33
N THR A 9 16.66 16.24 -46.42
CA THR A 9 17.42 16.28 -45.16
C THR A 9 16.74 15.35 -44.15
N ALA A 10 17.31 14.17 -43.93
CA ALA A 10 16.88 13.25 -42.88
C ALA A 10 17.35 13.76 -41.51
N LEU A 11 16.42 14.27 -40.70
CA LEU A 11 16.65 14.67 -39.32
C LEU A 11 16.68 13.39 -38.45
N VAL A 12 17.88 12.89 -38.14
CA VAL A 12 18.08 11.79 -37.18
C VAL A 12 17.92 12.36 -35.78
N LEU A 13 16.72 12.25 -35.20
CA LEU A 13 16.51 12.44 -33.76
C LEU A 13 17.13 11.24 -33.03
N ALA A 14 18.34 11.42 -32.50
CA ALA A 14 18.92 10.49 -31.54
C ALA A 14 18.19 10.66 -30.19
N THR A 15 17.18 9.82 -29.95
CA THR A 15 16.58 9.68 -28.62
C THR A 15 17.58 8.96 -27.70
N LEU A 16 18.39 9.75 -26.97
CA LEU A 16 19.13 9.26 -25.81
C LEU A 16 18.12 8.81 -24.75
N SER A 17 17.74 7.54 -24.80
CA SER A 17 17.03 6.88 -23.72
C SER A 17 18.04 6.60 -22.62
N ILE A 18 18.19 7.54 -21.68
CA ILE A 18 18.87 7.29 -20.41
C ILE A 18 17.92 6.39 -19.62
N ALA A 19 18.00 5.07 -19.85
CA ALA A 19 17.43 4.12 -18.92
C ALA A 19 18.22 4.27 -17.60
N PRO A 20 17.58 4.64 -16.47
CA PRO A 20 18.27 4.63 -15.21
C PRO A 20 18.77 3.21 -14.98
N ALA A 21 20.08 3.05 -14.79
CA ALA A 21 20.64 1.79 -14.37
C ALA A 21 19.93 1.38 -13.07
N ILE A 22 19.20 0.28 -13.10
CA ILE A 22 18.65 -0.37 -11.91
C ILE A 22 19.87 -0.93 -11.17
N GLY A 23 20.57 -0.04 -10.46
CA GLY A 23 21.71 -0.40 -9.64
C GLY A 23 21.21 -1.28 -8.50
N LYS A 24 21.81 -2.45 -8.34
CA LYS A 24 21.61 -3.27 -7.16
C LYS A 24 22.00 -2.43 -5.94
N VAL A 25 21.06 -2.18 -5.04
CA VAL A 25 21.30 -1.42 -3.81
C VAL A 25 22.38 -2.15 -2.99
N THR A 26 23.36 -1.42 -2.48
CA THR A 26 24.46 -1.98 -1.66
C THR A 26 24.46 -1.36 -0.26
N VAL A 27 24.99 -2.09 0.73
CA VAL A 27 25.25 -1.53 2.07
C VAL A 27 26.19 -0.32 1.94
N GLY A 28 25.93 0.74 2.71
CA GLY A 28 26.60 2.03 2.66
C GLY A 28 26.04 3.01 1.62
N ALA A 29 25.19 2.57 0.69
CA ALA A 29 24.58 3.45 -0.30
C ALA A 29 23.67 4.49 0.37
N ARG A 30 23.76 5.74 -0.11
CA ARG A 30 22.85 6.83 0.28
C ARG A 30 21.71 6.90 -0.73
N VAL A 31 20.48 6.92 -0.22
CA VAL A 31 19.26 6.99 -1.03
C VAL A 31 18.32 8.06 -0.48
N SER A 32 17.50 8.63 -1.35
CA SER A 32 16.45 9.59 -1.03
C SER A 32 15.19 9.23 -1.80
N ASP A 33 14.04 9.74 -1.36
CA ASP A 33 12.74 9.64 -2.01
C ASP A 33 12.11 8.26 -2.08
N GLN A 34 12.82 7.27 -2.61
CA GLN A 34 12.39 5.88 -2.68
C GLN A 34 13.57 4.92 -2.82
N VAL A 35 13.33 3.65 -2.52
CA VAL A 35 14.26 2.55 -2.77
C VAL A 35 13.52 1.38 -3.39
N THR A 36 14.19 0.60 -4.25
CA THR A 36 13.58 -0.59 -4.86
C THR A 36 14.01 -1.85 -4.14
N VAL A 37 13.04 -2.69 -3.73
CA VAL A 37 13.25 -3.99 -3.07
C VAL A 37 12.28 -5.00 -3.68
N GLY A 38 12.74 -6.18 -4.10
CA GLY A 38 11.91 -7.21 -4.72
C GLY A 38 11.21 -6.78 -6.02
N GLN A 39 11.73 -5.76 -6.73
CA GLN A 39 11.07 -5.05 -7.84
C GLN A 39 9.88 -4.17 -7.47
N LYS A 40 9.72 -3.79 -6.19
CA LYS A 40 8.71 -2.84 -5.72
C LYS A 40 9.40 -1.56 -5.29
N GLN A 41 8.79 -0.42 -5.57
CA GLN A 41 9.28 0.86 -5.08
C GLN A 41 8.75 1.10 -3.66
N ILE A 42 9.63 1.43 -2.73
CA ILE A 42 9.30 1.73 -1.34
C ILE A 42 9.55 3.22 -1.13
N PRO A 43 8.52 4.02 -0.81
CA PRO A 43 8.69 5.44 -0.59
C PRO A 43 9.49 5.67 0.70
N LEU A 44 10.35 6.67 0.70
CA LEU A 44 11.10 7.11 1.86
C LEU A 44 10.59 8.49 2.30
N PRO A 45 10.50 8.76 3.62
CA PRO A 45 10.31 10.12 4.10
C PRO A 45 11.48 11.01 3.66
N ALA A 46 11.23 12.31 3.54
CA ALA A 46 12.18 13.29 3.07
C ALA A 46 13.47 13.28 3.90
N GLY A 47 14.61 13.31 3.21
CA GLY A 47 15.94 13.26 3.81
C GLY A 47 16.81 12.19 3.15
N GLU A 48 18.07 12.19 3.54
CA GLU A 48 19.04 11.17 3.12
C GLU A 48 18.97 9.97 4.07
N TRP A 49 18.91 8.77 3.49
CA TRP A 49 18.91 7.49 4.19
C TRP A 49 20.12 6.68 3.77
N THR A 50 20.73 5.97 4.71
CA THR A 50 21.84 5.07 4.43
C THR A 50 21.36 3.64 4.51
N VAL A 51 21.65 2.85 3.48
CA VAL A 51 21.41 1.40 3.50
C VAL A 51 22.42 0.76 4.43
N THR A 52 21.95 0.11 5.48
CA THR A 52 22.81 -0.42 6.55
C THR A 52 22.71 -1.93 6.71
N GLY A 53 21.77 -2.56 6.04
CA GLY A 53 21.69 -4.01 6.01
C GLY A 53 20.88 -4.47 4.81
N ILE A 54 21.31 -5.58 4.22
CA ILE A 54 20.59 -6.29 3.16
C ILE A 54 20.57 -7.76 3.59
N GLY A 55 19.42 -8.40 3.45
CA GLY A 55 19.23 -9.79 3.82
C GLY A 55 18.14 -10.44 3.01
N VAL A 56 18.01 -11.75 3.18
CA VAL A 56 16.92 -12.54 2.63
C VAL A 56 16.40 -13.49 3.69
N GLN A 57 15.09 -13.72 3.70
CA GLN A 57 14.44 -14.70 4.56
C GLN A 57 13.79 -15.74 3.65
N PRO A 58 14.20 -17.02 3.70
CA PRO A 58 13.45 -18.07 3.02
C PRO A 58 12.09 -18.20 3.70
N LEU A 59 11.04 -18.23 2.89
CA LEU A 59 9.68 -18.51 3.33
C LEU A 59 9.25 -19.80 2.65
N ASP A 60 9.02 -20.84 3.43
CA ASP A 60 8.61 -22.14 2.90
C ASP A 60 7.33 -22.58 3.61
N MET A 61 6.20 -22.08 3.10
CA MET A 61 4.88 -22.49 3.58
C MET A 61 3.97 -22.82 2.37
N PRO A 62 4.31 -23.88 1.60
CA PRO A 62 3.64 -24.22 0.34
C PRO A 62 2.18 -24.63 0.55
N GLU A 63 1.88 -25.31 1.67
CA GLU A 63 0.51 -25.61 2.13
C GLU A 63 -0.39 -24.38 2.30
N ILE A 64 0.19 -23.17 2.38
CA ILE A 64 -0.58 -21.93 2.42
C ILE A 64 -0.19 -20.99 1.27
N GLY A 65 0.43 -21.48 0.20
CA GLY A 65 0.70 -20.70 -1.03
C GLY A 65 1.65 -19.51 -0.88
N ALA A 66 2.22 -19.28 0.31
CA ALA A 66 3.21 -18.26 0.59
C ALA A 66 4.59 -18.91 0.68
N PHE A 67 5.33 -18.85 -0.43
CA PHE A 67 6.63 -19.47 -0.55
C PHE A 67 7.60 -18.56 -1.31
N GLY A 68 8.89 -18.87 -1.21
CA GLY A 68 9.95 -18.20 -1.95
C GLY A 68 10.88 -17.40 -1.04
N THR A 69 11.42 -16.31 -1.58
CA THR A 69 12.41 -15.48 -0.87
C THR A 69 11.80 -14.13 -0.56
N ILE A 70 11.86 -13.73 0.70
CA ILE A 70 11.56 -12.37 1.14
C ILE A 70 12.87 -11.60 1.19
N GLU A 71 13.01 -10.61 0.31
CA GLU A 71 14.10 -9.64 0.39
C GLU A 71 13.86 -8.71 1.56
N ASN A 72 14.90 -8.50 2.35
CA ASN A 72 14.88 -7.67 3.53
C ASN A 72 15.94 -6.56 3.42
N LEU A 73 15.52 -5.32 3.63
CA LEU A 73 16.38 -4.14 3.55
C LEU A 73 16.18 -3.28 4.80
N VAL A 74 17.27 -2.86 5.42
CA VAL A 74 17.24 -1.93 6.55
C VAL A 74 17.98 -0.66 6.18
N LEU A 75 17.28 0.46 6.26
CA LEU A 75 17.84 1.80 6.09
C LEU A 75 17.85 2.53 7.43
N THR A 76 18.85 3.36 7.65
CA THR A 76 18.93 4.23 8.82
C THR A 76 19.07 5.68 8.41
N ARG A 77 18.57 6.56 9.28
CA ARG A 77 18.85 7.98 9.24
C ARG A 77 19.49 8.40 10.55
N ARG A 78 20.54 9.19 10.44
CA ARG A 78 21.33 9.65 11.59
C ARG A 78 21.14 11.14 11.85
N SER A 79 21.30 11.52 13.11
CA SER A 79 21.49 12.90 13.54
C SER A 79 22.72 12.92 14.44
N GLY A 80 23.85 13.41 13.93
CA GLY A 80 25.14 13.20 14.57
C GLY A 80 25.53 11.73 14.60
N ASP A 81 25.89 11.24 15.78
CA ASP A 81 26.27 9.84 16.05
C ASP A 81 25.07 8.91 16.29
N ARG A 82 23.89 9.46 16.61
CA ARG A 82 22.67 8.71 16.93
C ARG A 82 21.86 8.34 15.69
N ILE A 83 21.31 7.13 15.68
CA ILE A 83 20.29 6.72 14.71
C ILE A 83 18.94 7.22 15.22
N VAL A 84 18.28 8.08 14.45
CA VAL A 84 17.01 8.72 14.83
C VAL A 84 15.80 8.15 14.09
N ALA A 85 16.03 7.40 13.01
CA ALA A 85 15.00 6.65 12.33
C ALA A 85 15.57 5.42 11.62
N VAL A 86 14.74 4.39 11.49
CA VAL A 86 15.03 3.15 10.77
C VAL A 86 13.85 2.83 9.85
N VAL A 87 14.13 2.38 8.64
CA VAL A 87 13.13 1.75 7.77
C VAL A 87 13.48 0.29 7.61
N GLU A 88 12.60 -0.58 8.09
CA GLU A 88 12.62 -2.02 7.87
C GLU A 88 11.69 -2.36 6.71
N ILE A 89 12.20 -3.03 5.68
CA ILE A 89 11.46 -3.38 4.47
C ILE A 89 11.53 -4.88 4.27
N ASN A 90 10.39 -5.50 4.02
CA ASN A 90 10.27 -6.86 3.55
C ASN A 90 9.43 -6.89 2.27
N ALA A 91 9.94 -7.50 1.22
CA ALA A 91 9.22 -7.65 -0.05
C ALA A 91 9.49 -9.02 -0.67
N ASN A 92 8.50 -9.61 -1.33
CA ASN A 92 8.70 -10.87 -2.04
C ASN A 92 9.58 -10.67 -3.28
N ALA A 93 10.58 -11.54 -3.46
CA ALA A 93 11.45 -11.55 -4.64
C ALA A 93 10.75 -12.08 -5.89
N VAL A 94 9.82 -13.03 -5.69
CA VAL A 94 9.10 -13.73 -6.76
C VAL A 94 7.59 -13.61 -6.51
N PRO A 95 6.79 -13.30 -7.55
CA PRO A 95 5.34 -13.26 -7.42
C PRO A 95 4.77 -14.65 -7.11
N VAL A 96 3.77 -14.72 -6.24
CA VAL A 96 2.98 -15.94 -5.97
C VAL A 96 1.57 -15.81 -6.58
N ASN A 97 0.70 -16.81 -6.45
CA ASN A 97 -0.67 -16.72 -6.99
C ASN A 97 -1.77 -16.82 -5.94
N ASP A 98 -1.39 -17.09 -4.70
CA ASP A 98 -2.30 -17.42 -3.60
C ASP A 98 -2.28 -16.37 -2.47
N GLY A 99 -1.64 -15.22 -2.70
CA GLY A 99 -1.54 -14.11 -1.76
C GLY A 99 -0.57 -14.35 -0.59
N TRP A 100 -0.48 -13.35 0.29
CA TRP A 100 0.59 -13.27 1.31
C TRP A 100 0.09 -13.19 2.77
N GLY A 101 -1.21 -13.46 2.98
CA GLY A 101 -1.85 -13.40 4.29
C GLY A 101 -1.66 -12.05 5.00
N ARG A 102 -1.81 -12.04 6.33
CA ARG A 102 -1.59 -10.86 7.18
C ARG A 102 -0.46 -11.09 8.17
N THR A 103 0.12 -10.01 8.67
CA THR A 103 1.00 -10.07 9.86
C THR A 103 0.17 -10.01 11.15
N ARG A 104 0.65 -10.58 12.27
CA ARG A 104 0.05 -10.38 13.62
C ARG A 104 -0.11 -8.91 13.98
N SER A 105 0.76 -8.04 13.46
CA SER A 105 0.66 -6.59 13.71
C SER A 105 -0.62 -5.97 13.11
N CYS A 106 -1.28 -6.66 12.19
CA CYS A 106 -2.57 -6.30 11.60
C CYS A 106 -3.78 -6.89 12.34
N GLU A 107 -3.55 -7.51 13.50
CA GLU A 107 -4.60 -7.94 14.41
C GLU A 107 -4.70 -6.97 15.59
N ARG A 108 -5.89 -6.86 16.19
CA ARG A 108 -6.09 -5.98 17.33
C ARG A 108 -5.22 -6.45 18.50
N GLY A 109 -4.36 -5.56 18.99
CA GLY A 109 -3.42 -5.79 20.09
C GLY A 109 -3.02 -4.47 20.74
N SER A 110 -1.72 -4.26 20.93
CA SER A 110 -1.15 -3.07 21.61
C SER A 110 -0.90 -1.86 20.69
N GLN A 111 -1.54 -1.81 19.52
CA GLN A 111 -1.39 -0.68 18.60
C GLN A 111 -2.14 0.56 19.13
N PHE A 112 -1.58 1.75 18.90
CA PHE A 112 -2.27 3.02 19.13
C PHE A 112 -3.33 3.28 18.05
N ILE A 113 -3.05 2.86 16.81
CA ILE A 113 -4.00 2.82 15.71
C ILE A 113 -3.78 1.55 14.89
N LEU A 114 -4.88 0.97 14.42
CA LEU A 114 -4.90 -0.12 13.45
C LEU A 114 -6.01 0.16 12.44
N VAL A 115 -5.65 0.27 11.18
CA VAL A 115 -6.58 0.50 10.06
C VAL A 115 -6.39 -0.61 9.04
N THR A 116 -7.47 -1.32 8.72
CA THR A 116 -7.51 -2.24 7.58
C THR A 116 -8.43 -1.63 6.53
N ARG A 117 -7.87 -1.15 5.42
CA ARG A 117 -8.65 -0.48 4.35
C ARG A 117 -9.46 -1.47 3.53
N TYR A 118 -8.81 -2.54 3.13
CA TYR A 118 -9.45 -3.64 2.43
C TYR A 118 -8.76 -4.95 2.77
N ARG A 119 -9.55 -6.00 2.66
CA ARG A 119 -9.12 -7.38 2.84
C ARG A 119 -9.99 -8.28 1.96
N SER A 120 -9.38 -8.87 0.94
CA SER A 120 -9.97 -9.94 0.12
C SER A 120 -9.23 -11.25 0.39
N GLY A 121 -9.52 -12.34 -0.31
CA GLY A 121 -8.79 -13.62 -0.13
C GLY A 121 -7.29 -13.54 -0.46
N TRP A 122 -6.85 -12.50 -1.19
CA TRP A 122 -5.47 -12.33 -1.64
C TRP A 122 -4.96 -10.88 -1.54
N ASP A 123 -5.83 -9.88 -1.49
CA ASP A 123 -5.45 -8.48 -1.29
C ASP A 123 -5.56 -8.07 0.18
N LEU A 124 -4.58 -7.32 0.67
CA LEU A 124 -4.59 -6.76 2.02
C LEU A 124 -4.00 -5.35 1.97
N SER A 125 -4.65 -4.42 2.66
CA SER A 125 -4.06 -3.12 2.99
C SER A 125 -4.31 -2.84 4.47
N CYS A 126 -3.23 -2.92 5.24
CA CYS A 126 -3.23 -2.71 6.68
C CYS A 126 -2.15 -1.70 7.06
N LEU A 127 -2.53 -0.78 7.94
CA LEU A 127 -1.68 0.22 8.57
C LEU A 127 -1.80 0.07 10.08
N PHE A 128 -0.69 0.22 10.79
CA PHE A 128 -0.71 0.31 12.25
C PHE A 128 0.35 1.29 12.78
N VAL A 129 0.10 1.83 13.97
CA VAL A 129 1.12 2.55 14.75
C VAL A 129 1.21 1.95 16.13
N ARG A 130 2.43 1.67 16.60
CA ARG A 130 2.69 1.10 17.93
C ARG A 130 4.07 1.49 18.45
N ALA A 131 4.32 1.24 19.73
CA ALA A 131 5.68 1.19 20.25
C ALA A 131 6.33 -0.17 19.93
N THR A 132 7.63 -0.14 19.62
CA THR A 132 8.44 -1.33 19.34
C THR A 132 9.73 -1.24 20.15
N ALA A 133 10.04 -2.26 20.95
CA ALA A 133 11.28 -2.30 21.71
C ALA A 133 12.48 -2.50 20.77
N SER A 134 13.60 -1.85 21.08
CA SER A 134 14.83 -1.98 20.28
C SER A 134 15.65 -3.22 20.63
N GLY A 135 15.50 -3.72 21.86
CA GLY A 135 16.11 -4.96 22.34
C GLY A 135 15.04 -6.02 22.60
N GLY A 136 15.26 -7.25 22.15
CA GLY A 136 14.37 -8.37 22.48
C GLY A 136 14.44 -9.55 21.53
N ALA A 137 14.59 -9.30 20.22
CA ALA A 137 14.77 -10.35 19.22
C ALA A 137 15.90 -10.00 18.26
N GLU A 138 16.50 -11.04 17.67
CA GLU A 138 17.57 -10.90 16.67
C GLU A 138 17.12 -10.06 15.46
N GLY A 139 15.82 -9.96 15.21
CA GLY A 139 15.25 -9.28 14.06
C GLY A 139 15.58 -9.98 12.73
N PRO A 140 15.28 -9.37 11.58
CA PRO A 140 15.58 -9.99 10.31
C PRO A 140 17.09 -9.93 9.99
N PRO A 141 17.57 -10.72 9.01
CA PRO A 141 19.00 -10.78 8.66
C PRO A 141 19.64 -9.42 8.36
N ALA A 142 18.94 -8.48 7.70
CA ALA A 142 19.49 -7.14 7.47
C ALA A 142 19.64 -6.32 8.77
N TRP A 143 18.74 -6.51 9.73
CA TRP A 143 18.83 -5.83 11.03
C TRP A 143 20.04 -6.32 11.81
N ARG A 144 20.29 -7.64 11.83
CA ARG A 144 21.49 -8.22 12.44
C ARG A 144 22.78 -7.69 11.82
N ALA A 145 22.83 -7.62 10.49
CA ALA A 145 23.96 -7.04 9.76
C ALA A 145 24.19 -5.58 10.17
N MET A 146 23.12 -4.78 10.25
CA MET A 146 23.21 -3.40 10.72
C MET A 146 23.73 -3.33 12.16
N GLN A 147 23.19 -4.13 13.08
CA GLN A 147 23.61 -4.13 14.49
C GLN A 147 25.09 -4.50 14.66
N ALA A 148 25.61 -5.42 13.85
CA ALA A 148 27.01 -5.82 13.89
C ALA A 148 27.97 -4.69 13.46
N GLU A 149 27.54 -3.83 12.52
CA GLU A 149 28.32 -2.68 12.06
C GLU A 149 28.08 -1.41 12.89
N ALA A 150 26.91 -1.31 13.51
CA ALA A 150 26.48 -0.15 14.25
C ALA A 150 27.11 -0.13 15.65
N GLY A 151 28.26 0.53 15.78
CA GLY A 151 28.72 1.12 17.05
C GLY A 151 27.84 2.30 17.52
N ALA A 152 26.57 2.32 17.12
CA ALA A 152 25.65 3.44 17.26
C ALA A 152 24.73 3.27 18.47
N VAL A 153 24.42 4.37 19.14
CA VAL A 153 23.40 4.38 20.21
C VAL A 153 22.02 4.33 19.57
N LEU A 154 21.31 3.23 19.77
CA LEU A 154 19.89 3.08 19.45
C LEU A 154 19.04 3.57 20.63
N PRO A 155 17.86 4.18 20.41
CA PRO A 155 16.89 4.39 21.49
C PRO A 155 16.39 3.04 22.02
N ASP A 156 15.92 2.96 23.27
CA ASP A 156 15.37 1.72 23.83
C ASP A 156 14.01 1.34 23.23
N THR A 157 13.27 2.33 22.74
CA THR A 157 11.95 2.16 22.14
C THR A 157 11.82 3.02 20.89
N TRP A 158 11.20 2.45 19.88
CA TRP A 158 10.79 3.12 18.65
C TRP A 158 9.29 3.38 18.65
N LEU A 159 8.87 4.52 18.14
CA LEU A 159 7.51 4.68 17.62
C LEU A 159 7.49 4.20 16.17
N THR A 160 6.69 3.17 15.91
CA THR A 160 6.68 2.44 14.63
C THR A 160 5.37 2.67 13.90
N ALA A 161 5.45 3.14 12.66
CA ALA A 161 4.35 3.08 11.69
C ALA A 161 4.62 1.93 10.71
N GLY A 162 3.76 0.93 10.69
CA GLY A 162 3.89 -0.24 9.85
C GLY A 162 2.79 -0.34 8.80
N PHE A 163 3.16 -0.79 7.61
CA PHE A 163 2.29 -0.95 6.46
C PHE A 163 2.46 -2.36 5.90
N ARG A 164 1.39 -3.15 5.89
CA ARG A 164 1.32 -4.44 5.22
C ARG A 164 0.39 -4.28 4.03
N MET A 165 0.95 -4.32 2.84
CA MET A 165 0.21 -4.26 1.58
C MET A 165 0.53 -5.45 0.73
N SER A 166 -0.48 -6.20 0.33
CA SER A 166 -0.34 -7.27 -0.64
C SER A 166 -1.44 -7.24 -1.66
N ASP A 167 -1.12 -7.73 -2.85
CA ASP A 167 -2.11 -8.22 -3.80
C ASP A 167 -1.93 -9.72 -4.00
N ARG A 168 -2.55 -10.26 -5.05
CA ARG A 168 -2.46 -11.66 -5.40
C ARG A 168 -1.03 -12.18 -5.55
N GLN A 169 -0.13 -11.33 -6.03
CA GLN A 169 1.20 -11.72 -6.46
C GLN A 169 2.28 -11.15 -5.57
N ASP A 170 2.11 -9.91 -5.15
CA ASP A 170 3.15 -9.12 -4.54
C ASP A 170 2.79 -8.70 -3.12
N LEU A 171 3.83 -8.45 -2.35
CA LEU A 171 3.77 -8.04 -0.97
C LEU A 171 4.86 -7.02 -0.69
N VAL A 172 4.47 -6.04 0.11
CA VAL A 172 5.35 -5.10 0.79
C VAL A 172 4.91 -5.03 2.26
N ASP A 173 5.83 -5.31 3.18
CA ASP A 173 5.70 -5.07 4.61
C ASP A 173 6.81 -4.11 5.04
N VAL A 174 6.45 -2.86 5.29
CA VAL A 174 7.42 -1.79 5.60
C VAL A 174 7.08 -1.18 6.93
N ARG A 175 8.10 -1.02 7.78
CA ARG A 175 7.98 -0.45 9.10
C ARG A 175 8.96 0.71 9.24
N TYR A 176 8.41 1.88 9.55
CA TYR A 176 9.16 3.10 9.81
C TYR A 176 9.24 3.30 11.32
N HIS A 177 10.44 3.17 11.85
CA HIS A 177 10.73 3.32 13.27
C HIS A 177 11.35 4.70 13.50
N PHE A 178 10.76 5.50 14.37
CA PHE A 178 11.24 6.84 14.71
C PHE A 178 11.58 6.92 16.19
N ASP A 179 12.71 7.58 16.51
CA ASP A 179 13.05 7.91 17.89
C ASP A 179 11.90 8.78 18.46
N PRO A 180 11.25 8.37 19.56
CA PRO A 180 10.16 9.16 20.13
C PRO A 180 10.58 10.58 20.51
N ALA A 181 11.86 10.82 20.82
CA ALA A 181 12.39 12.14 21.10
C ALA A 181 12.32 13.08 19.88
N LEU A 182 12.39 12.53 18.66
CA LEU A 182 12.21 13.28 17.42
C LEU A 182 10.78 13.85 17.38
N LEU A 183 9.78 13.04 17.70
CA LEU A 183 8.36 13.41 17.61
C LEU A 183 7.88 14.25 18.80
N ALA A 184 8.42 13.99 19.99
CA ALA A 184 8.05 14.68 21.22
C ALA A 184 8.82 16.00 21.47
N GLY A 185 9.69 16.42 20.53
CA GLY A 185 10.50 17.63 20.64
C GLY A 185 11.58 17.58 21.73
N GLY A 186 12.10 16.39 22.06
CA GLY A 186 13.12 16.18 23.09
C GLY A 186 12.97 14.85 23.81
N ALA A 187 13.95 14.50 24.64
CA ALA A 187 13.97 13.22 25.35
C ALA A 187 12.66 12.95 26.12
N ILE A 188 12.22 11.69 26.04
CA ILE A 188 10.99 11.21 26.67
C ILE A 188 11.19 9.76 27.09
N ALA A 189 10.93 9.46 28.36
CA ALA A 189 11.28 8.19 28.99
C ALA A 189 10.04 7.42 29.47
N GLY A 190 10.27 6.20 29.95
CA GLY A 190 9.24 5.31 30.48
C GLY A 190 8.55 4.47 29.42
N THR A 191 7.48 3.79 29.81
CA THR A 191 6.76 2.85 28.95
C THR A 191 5.93 3.57 27.90
N TRP A 192 5.63 2.86 26.82
CA TRP A 192 4.81 3.32 25.70
C TRP A 192 3.61 2.40 25.48
N ASP A 193 3.01 1.92 26.56
CA ASP A 193 1.70 1.27 26.52
C ASP A 193 0.57 2.30 26.38
N ALA A 194 -0.64 1.83 26.11
CA ALA A 194 -1.79 2.71 25.83
C ALA A 194 -2.17 3.62 27.01
N ASP A 195 -1.97 3.18 28.26
CA ASP A 195 -2.30 3.98 29.44
C ASP A 195 -1.23 5.06 29.66
N ALA A 196 0.05 4.72 29.49
CA ALA A 196 1.15 5.68 29.54
C ALA A 196 1.04 6.76 28.46
N VAL A 197 0.63 6.39 27.25
CA VAL A 197 0.40 7.37 26.16
C VAL A 197 -0.79 8.28 26.48
N ARG A 198 -1.90 7.74 26.99
CA ARG A 198 -3.07 8.54 27.39
C ARG A 198 -2.79 9.47 28.57
N GLY A 199 -1.91 9.07 29.49
CA GLY A 199 -1.57 9.84 30.69
C GLY A 199 -0.51 10.92 30.51
N ASP A 200 0.25 10.93 29.42
CA ASP A 200 1.32 11.89 29.15
C ASP A 200 1.05 12.67 27.84
N PRO A 201 0.77 13.99 27.91
CA PRO A 201 0.47 14.80 26.73
C PRO A 201 1.57 14.77 25.65
N ARG A 202 2.85 14.61 26.03
CA ARG A 202 3.96 14.57 25.07
C ARG A 202 3.98 13.23 24.33
N LYS A 203 3.68 12.12 25.02
CA LYS A 203 3.56 10.79 24.39
C LYS A 203 2.35 10.73 23.47
N LEU A 204 1.22 11.27 23.93
CA LEU A 204 0.01 11.37 23.12
C LEU A 204 0.29 12.16 21.83
N HIS A 205 0.89 13.35 21.95
CA HIS A 205 1.24 14.17 20.79
C HIS A 205 2.17 13.44 19.80
N ALA A 206 3.19 12.74 20.30
CA ALA A 206 4.10 11.97 19.44
C ALA A 206 3.38 10.82 18.71
N ALA A 207 2.48 10.10 19.41
CA ALA A 207 1.69 9.03 18.82
C ALA A 207 0.67 9.56 17.80
N GLU A 208 0.02 10.68 18.07
CA GLU A 208 -0.90 11.37 17.16
C GLU A 208 -0.19 11.88 15.91
N ALA A 209 0.95 12.55 16.07
CA ALA A 209 1.75 13.05 14.94
C ALA A 209 2.18 11.90 14.01
N LEU A 210 2.62 10.78 14.56
CA LEU A 210 2.96 9.61 13.75
C LEU A 210 1.73 8.96 13.11
N THR A 211 0.60 8.92 13.81
CA THR A 211 -0.67 8.40 13.29
C THR A 211 -1.15 9.20 12.09
N ILE A 212 -1.21 10.52 12.24
CA ILE A 212 -1.57 11.46 11.17
C ILE A 212 -0.61 11.27 9.99
N TRP A 213 0.69 11.17 10.26
CA TRP A 213 1.66 10.91 9.22
C TRP A 213 1.42 9.59 8.48
N ALA A 214 1.20 8.52 9.22
CA ALA A 214 1.09 7.18 8.68
C ALA A 214 -0.17 7.02 7.81
N MET A 215 -1.30 7.57 8.25
CA MET A 215 -2.50 7.67 7.42
C MET A 215 -2.20 8.43 6.13
N GLY A 216 -1.54 9.60 6.24
CA GLY A 216 -1.11 10.41 5.11
C GLY A 216 -0.21 9.69 4.09
N PHE A 217 0.58 8.74 4.56
CA PHE A 217 1.66 8.11 3.83
C PHE A 217 1.25 6.81 3.12
N ASP A 218 0.23 6.09 3.60
CA ASP A 218 -0.16 4.78 3.06
C ASP A 218 -0.43 4.75 1.55
N GLY A 219 -1.05 5.79 0.98
CA GLY A 219 -1.34 5.86 -0.45
C GLY A 219 -0.07 5.89 -1.32
N ARG A 220 1.08 6.26 -0.74
CA ARG A 220 2.38 6.13 -1.41
C ARG A 220 2.87 4.69 -1.39
N ILE A 221 2.67 3.94 -0.31
CA ILE A 221 3.01 2.51 -0.27
C ILE A 221 2.22 1.75 -1.34
N GLU A 222 0.93 2.05 -1.48
CA GLU A 222 0.07 1.41 -2.49
C GLU A 222 0.45 1.75 -3.93
N ARG A 223 0.94 2.97 -4.19
CA ARG A 223 1.54 3.29 -5.49
C ARG A 223 2.88 2.59 -5.67
N GLY A 224 3.64 2.44 -4.59
CA GLY A 224 4.96 1.82 -4.58
C GLY A 224 4.96 0.35 -4.97
N ILE A 225 4.04 -0.44 -4.42
CA ILE A 225 3.88 -1.86 -4.80
C ILE A 225 3.53 -2.02 -6.30
N ARG A 226 2.86 -1.02 -6.90
CA ARG A 226 2.53 -0.97 -8.33
C ARG A 226 3.60 -0.30 -9.20
N ASN A 227 4.75 0.08 -8.62
CA ASN A 227 5.83 0.84 -9.28
C ASN A 227 5.37 2.17 -9.91
N GLN A 228 4.45 2.85 -9.23
CA GLN A 228 3.83 4.12 -9.65
C GLN A 228 4.21 5.27 -8.72
N LEU A 229 5.32 5.18 -7.99
CA LEU A 229 5.79 6.32 -7.21
C LEU A 229 6.35 7.40 -8.13
N GLN A 230 5.79 8.60 -7.97
CA GLN A 230 6.16 9.80 -8.70
C GLN A 230 6.03 11.01 -7.77
N GLY A 231 6.77 12.07 -8.07
CA GLY A 231 6.75 13.32 -7.32
C GLY A 231 7.72 13.34 -6.12
N GLU A 232 7.63 14.42 -5.34
CA GLU A 232 8.52 14.69 -4.20
C GLU A 232 8.35 13.65 -3.08
N SER A 233 9.42 13.41 -2.31
CA SER A 233 9.38 12.72 -1.01
C SER A 233 8.21 13.19 -0.14
N ALA A 234 7.61 12.27 0.63
CA ALA A 234 6.70 12.73 1.69
C ALA A 234 7.52 13.38 2.81
N PRO A 235 7.00 14.40 3.52
CA PRO A 235 7.71 14.99 4.65
C PRO A 235 7.96 13.94 5.76
N MET A 236 8.94 14.24 6.62
CA MET A 236 9.10 13.52 7.89
C MET A 236 7.86 13.74 8.78
N PRO A 237 7.54 12.82 9.71
CA PRO A 237 6.35 12.96 10.55
C PRO A 237 6.27 14.31 11.32
N MET A 238 7.41 14.86 11.75
CA MET A 238 7.46 16.16 12.45
C MET A 238 7.01 17.36 11.59
N GLN A 239 7.19 17.26 10.27
CA GLN A 239 6.90 18.32 9.31
C GLN A 239 5.59 18.07 8.58
N ALA A 240 4.96 16.93 8.88
CA ALA A 240 3.78 16.48 8.20
C ALA A 240 2.55 17.19 8.74
N HIS A 241 2.29 18.36 8.17
CA HIS A 241 1.02 19.05 8.33
C HIS A 241 0.02 18.45 7.34
N PHE A 242 -0.46 17.25 7.64
CA PHE A 242 -1.66 16.73 6.98
C PHE A 242 -2.81 17.65 7.41
N ARG A 243 -3.35 18.42 6.46
CA ARG A 243 -4.29 19.53 6.67
C ARG A 243 -5.72 19.04 6.88
N SER A 244 -5.98 17.76 6.68
CA SER A 244 -7.28 17.11 6.81
C SER A 244 -7.12 15.71 7.40
N GLU A 245 -8.21 15.16 7.93
CA GLU A 245 -8.28 13.77 8.42
C GLU A 245 -8.16 12.74 7.28
N THR A 246 -8.12 13.20 6.03
CA THR A 246 -8.15 12.39 4.82
C THR A 246 -6.88 12.60 3.97
N PRO A 247 -5.94 11.63 3.98
CA PRO A 247 -4.66 11.66 3.23
C PRO A 247 -4.77 12.08 1.76
N GLN A 248 -5.84 11.63 1.10
CA GLN A 248 -6.12 11.90 -0.31
C GLN A 248 -6.45 13.37 -0.54
N VAL A 249 -7.20 13.98 0.38
CA VAL A 249 -7.53 15.40 0.35
C VAL A 249 -6.25 16.21 0.55
N ASP A 250 -5.38 15.82 1.47
CA ASP A 250 -4.11 16.53 1.69
C ASP A 250 -3.17 16.46 0.49
N GLY A 251 -3.08 15.31 -0.17
CA GLY A 251 -2.36 15.18 -1.43
C GLY A 251 -2.90 16.14 -2.50
N LYS A 252 -4.23 16.27 -2.61
CA LYS A 252 -4.87 17.24 -3.51
C LYS A 252 -4.60 18.68 -3.09
N LEU A 253 -4.70 19.01 -1.80
CA LEU A 253 -4.45 20.35 -1.29
C LEU A 253 -3.00 20.79 -1.55
N LEU A 254 -2.01 19.92 -1.34
CA LEU A 254 -0.61 20.20 -1.66
C LEU A 254 -0.37 20.34 -3.17
N ALA A 255 -1.09 19.58 -4.01
CA ALA A 255 -1.03 19.76 -5.45
C ALA A 255 -1.64 21.11 -5.88
N LEU A 256 -2.75 21.51 -5.27
CA LEU A 256 -3.38 22.83 -5.50
C LEU A 256 -2.46 23.98 -5.07
N ASP A 257 -1.79 23.86 -3.92
CA ASP A 257 -0.81 24.86 -3.45
C ASP A 257 0.32 25.03 -4.49
N ARG A 258 0.84 23.94 -5.02
CA ARG A 258 1.90 23.97 -6.05
C ARG A 258 1.43 24.59 -7.36
N LEU A 259 0.23 24.23 -7.83
CA LEU A 259 -0.35 24.82 -9.03
C LEU A 259 -0.62 26.32 -8.86
N TYR A 260 -1.07 26.74 -7.68
CA TYR A 260 -1.26 28.15 -7.36
C TYR A 260 0.08 28.90 -7.30
N ALA A 261 1.08 28.35 -6.62
CA ALA A 261 2.43 28.93 -6.55
C ALA A 261 3.11 29.03 -7.94
N ALA A 262 2.83 28.09 -8.84
CA ALA A 262 3.31 28.10 -10.22
C ALA A 262 2.52 29.05 -11.14
N GLY A 263 1.48 29.73 -10.64
CA GLY A 263 0.60 30.60 -11.44
C GLY A 263 -0.35 29.85 -12.38
N ALA A 264 -0.47 28.52 -12.25
CA ALA A 264 -1.36 27.70 -13.05
C ALA A 264 -2.83 27.77 -12.58
N LEU A 265 -3.08 28.31 -11.39
CA LEU A 265 -4.42 28.59 -10.85
C LEU A 265 -4.52 30.06 -10.45
N THR A 266 -5.66 30.67 -10.74
CA THR A 266 -6.03 31.95 -10.13
C THR A 266 -6.39 31.76 -8.65
N ALA A 267 -6.35 32.83 -7.86
CA ALA A 267 -6.72 32.78 -6.43
C ALA A 267 -8.16 32.25 -6.23
N THR A 268 -9.08 32.64 -7.11
CA THR A 268 -10.49 32.21 -7.06
C THR A 268 -10.62 30.71 -7.36
N GLU A 269 -9.90 30.19 -8.36
CA GLU A 269 -9.90 28.76 -8.70
C GLU A 269 -9.27 27.92 -7.58
N TYR A 270 -8.15 28.40 -7.01
CA TYR A 270 -7.49 27.75 -5.90
C TYR A 270 -8.44 27.57 -4.70
N VAL A 271 -9.12 28.64 -4.27
CA VAL A 271 -10.08 28.58 -3.15
C VAL A 271 -11.26 27.65 -3.46
N LEU A 272 -11.79 27.70 -4.70
CA LEU A 272 -12.90 26.83 -5.11
C LEU A 272 -12.50 25.34 -5.08
N GLN A 273 -11.33 25.02 -5.62
CA GLN A 273 -10.82 23.65 -5.66
C GLN A 273 -10.44 23.13 -4.27
N GLN A 274 -9.88 23.99 -3.42
CA GLN A 274 -9.59 23.67 -2.02
C GLN A 274 -10.88 23.33 -1.25
N ARG A 275 -11.94 24.13 -1.41
CA ARG A 275 -13.26 23.84 -0.80
C ARG A 275 -13.83 22.52 -1.31
N ARG A 276 -13.74 22.26 -2.62
CA ARG A 276 -14.19 20.99 -3.22
C ARG A 276 -13.44 19.79 -2.66
N ALA A 277 -12.10 19.88 -2.58
CA ALA A 277 -11.27 18.82 -2.03
C ALA A 277 -11.63 18.53 -0.56
N LEU A 278 -11.87 19.56 0.25
CA LEU A 278 -12.23 19.41 1.67
C LEU A 278 -13.61 18.79 1.92
N VAL A 279 -14.56 18.93 0.98
CA VAL A 279 -15.90 18.32 1.08
C VAL A 279 -16.02 17.02 0.29
N GLU A 280 -14.97 16.64 -0.45
CA GLU A 280 -14.92 15.40 -1.19
C GLU A 280 -14.76 14.26 -0.20
N ILE A 281 -15.89 13.68 0.20
CA ILE A 281 -15.92 12.43 0.96
C ILE A 281 -15.20 11.41 0.07
N PRO A 282 -14.04 10.86 0.48
CA PRO A 282 -13.43 9.78 -0.25
C PRO A 282 -14.50 8.71 -0.34
N ALA A 283 -14.84 8.28 -1.56
CA ALA A 283 -15.64 7.08 -1.73
C ALA A 283 -14.78 5.92 -1.23
N VAL A 284 -14.78 5.70 0.08
CA VAL A 284 -14.39 4.42 0.64
C VAL A 284 -15.52 3.51 0.19
N ILE A 285 -15.29 2.87 -0.95
CA ILE A 285 -16.10 1.74 -1.40
C ILE A 285 -15.73 0.59 -0.45
N GLU A 286 -16.10 0.71 0.83
CA GLU A 286 -16.44 -0.46 1.62
C GLU A 286 -17.55 -1.11 0.81
N ASN A 287 -17.28 -2.22 0.12
CA ASN A 287 -18.23 -2.98 -0.71
C ASN A 287 -19.69 -2.52 -0.49
N PRO A 288 -20.20 -1.53 -1.25
CA PRO A 288 -21.38 -0.75 -0.82
C PRO A 288 -22.69 -1.50 -1.04
N GLY A 289 -22.61 -2.79 -1.38
CA GLY A 289 -23.75 -3.67 -1.38
C GLY A 289 -23.61 -4.66 -0.24
N GLY A 290 -24.64 -4.77 0.60
CA GLY A 290 -24.95 -6.02 1.30
C GLY A 290 -25.24 -7.20 0.34
N LEU A 291 -25.07 -6.99 -0.97
CA LEU A 291 -25.12 -7.99 -2.01
C LEU A 291 -23.68 -8.42 -2.36
N PRO A 292 -23.38 -9.74 -2.34
CA PRO A 292 -22.10 -10.26 -2.80
C PRO A 292 -21.73 -9.72 -4.19
N LEU A 293 -20.43 -9.55 -4.47
CA LEU A 293 -19.92 -9.12 -5.78
C LEU A 293 -20.47 -10.00 -6.93
N ALA A 294 -20.68 -11.29 -6.64
CA ALA A 294 -21.37 -12.26 -7.49
C ALA A 294 -22.77 -11.79 -7.92
N MET A 295 -23.56 -11.23 -7.01
CA MET A 295 -24.91 -10.73 -7.29
C MET A 295 -24.89 -9.45 -8.13
N GLN A 296 -23.92 -8.57 -7.94
CA GLN A 296 -23.74 -7.38 -8.80
C GLN A 296 -23.35 -7.77 -10.23
N LYS A 297 -22.39 -8.69 -10.38
CA LYS A 297 -22.02 -9.28 -11.68
C LYS A 297 -23.21 -9.95 -12.35
N ASN A 298 -24.03 -10.64 -11.57
CA ASN A 298 -25.24 -11.30 -12.07
C ASN A 298 -26.25 -10.27 -12.61
N ILE A 299 -26.54 -9.20 -11.86
CA ILE A 299 -27.46 -8.16 -12.31
C ILE A 299 -26.98 -7.51 -13.62
N SER A 300 -25.70 -7.13 -13.71
CA SER A 300 -25.16 -6.46 -14.91
C SER A 300 -25.14 -7.38 -16.14
N PHE A 301 -24.72 -8.63 -15.98
CA PHE A 301 -24.72 -9.62 -17.07
C PHE A 301 -26.14 -9.88 -17.60
N ARG A 302 -27.15 -9.78 -16.74
CA ARG A 302 -28.52 -10.12 -17.09
C ARG A 302 -29.34 -9.04 -17.74
N VAL A 303 -29.09 -7.77 -17.45
CA VAL A 303 -29.74 -6.70 -18.23
C VAL A 303 -29.37 -6.86 -19.71
N PHE A 304 -28.10 -7.18 -19.97
CA PHE A 304 -27.62 -7.48 -21.32
C PHE A 304 -28.21 -8.79 -21.86
N GLY A 305 -28.09 -9.90 -21.12
CA GLY A 305 -28.58 -11.21 -21.54
C GLY A 305 -30.09 -11.24 -21.84
N SER A 306 -30.91 -10.65 -20.98
CA SER A 306 -32.38 -10.62 -21.15
C SER A 306 -32.80 -9.87 -22.41
N THR A 307 -32.04 -8.84 -22.82
CA THR A 307 -32.30 -8.08 -24.03
C THR A 307 -32.00 -8.92 -25.28
N VAL A 308 -30.88 -9.65 -25.26
CA VAL A 308 -30.48 -10.56 -26.35
C VAL A 308 -31.47 -11.73 -26.46
N ASP A 309 -31.81 -12.36 -25.33
CA ASP A 309 -32.74 -13.49 -25.29
C ASP A 309 -34.14 -13.10 -25.76
N TYR A 310 -34.62 -11.91 -25.37
CA TYR A 310 -35.89 -11.38 -25.86
C TYR A 310 -35.87 -11.12 -27.37
N ALA A 311 -34.80 -10.50 -27.89
CA ALA A 311 -34.68 -10.23 -29.31
C ALA A 311 -34.65 -11.53 -30.13
N LEU A 312 -33.89 -12.54 -29.69
CA LEU A 312 -33.85 -13.85 -30.33
C LEU A 312 -35.19 -14.57 -30.27
N ALA A 313 -35.84 -14.59 -29.10
CA ALA A 313 -37.16 -15.19 -28.93
C ALA A 313 -38.21 -14.49 -29.82
N PHE A 314 -38.14 -13.17 -29.95
CA PHE A 314 -39.03 -12.39 -30.80
C PHE A 314 -38.80 -12.66 -32.28
N ILE A 315 -37.55 -12.73 -32.74
CA ILE A 315 -37.23 -13.05 -34.14
C ILE A 315 -37.79 -14.44 -34.52
N VAL A 316 -37.70 -15.42 -33.61
CA VAL A 316 -38.15 -16.79 -33.88
C VAL A 316 -39.66 -16.94 -33.80
N THR A 317 -40.29 -16.32 -32.80
CA THR A 317 -41.72 -16.54 -32.52
C THR A 317 -42.63 -15.50 -33.17
N LEU A 318 -42.08 -14.35 -33.55
CA LEU A 318 -42.79 -13.17 -34.04
C LEU A 318 -43.95 -12.74 -33.11
N SER A 319 -43.86 -13.07 -31.82
CA SER A 319 -44.93 -12.88 -30.84
C SER A 319 -44.37 -12.29 -29.54
N ASN A 320 -44.80 -11.06 -29.23
CA ASN A 320 -44.44 -10.38 -27.99
C ASN A 320 -44.79 -11.17 -26.72
N PRO A 321 -46.03 -11.69 -26.52
CA PRO A 321 -46.36 -12.41 -25.29
C PRO A 321 -45.57 -13.71 -25.13
N LEU A 322 -45.34 -14.44 -26.23
CA LEU A 322 -44.58 -15.69 -26.19
C LEU A 322 -43.09 -15.43 -25.93
N SER A 323 -42.52 -14.40 -26.54
CA SER A 323 -41.13 -13.98 -26.34
C SER A 323 -40.88 -13.48 -24.92
N THR A 324 -41.82 -12.72 -24.37
CA THR A 324 -41.78 -12.25 -22.97
C THR A 324 -41.76 -13.45 -22.02
N TYR A 325 -42.64 -14.43 -22.24
CA TYR A 325 -42.71 -15.63 -21.42
C TYR A 325 -41.42 -16.46 -21.49
N ILE A 326 -40.90 -16.70 -22.70
CA ILE A 326 -39.63 -17.43 -22.91
C ILE A 326 -38.50 -16.71 -22.20
N THR A 327 -38.36 -15.39 -22.40
CA THR A 327 -37.31 -14.58 -21.76
C THR A 327 -37.43 -14.63 -20.24
N ALA A 328 -38.62 -14.42 -19.69
CA ALA A 328 -38.83 -14.46 -18.24
C ALA A 328 -38.47 -15.83 -17.64
N SER A 329 -38.81 -16.93 -18.33
CA SER A 329 -38.48 -18.28 -17.89
C SER A 329 -36.97 -18.55 -17.92
N ILE A 330 -36.27 -18.11 -18.97
CA ILE A 330 -34.82 -18.21 -19.12
C ILE A 330 -34.12 -17.40 -18.03
N VAL A 331 -34.55 -16.15 -17.82
CA VAL A 331 -34.01 -15.28 -16.78
C VAL A 331 -34.19 -15.91 -15.41
N ALA A 332 -35.39 -16.41 -15.07
CA ALA A 332 -35.66 -17.03 -13.77
C ALA A 332 -34.80 -18.28 -13.53
N ILE A 333 -34.75 -19.21 -14.50
CA ILE A 333 -34.03 -20.48 -14.36
C ILE A 333 -32.52 -20.26 -14.33
N HIS A 334 -31.97 -19.50 -15.27
CA HIS A 334 -30.55 -19.17 -15.30
C HIS A 334 -30.14 -18.33 -14.08
N SER A 335 -31.08 -17.60 -13.44
CA SER A 335 -30.78 -16.94 -12.17
C SER A 335 -30.25 -17.90 -11.14
N VAL A 336 -31.06 -18.92 -10.91
CA VAL A 336 -30.92 -19.81 -9.78
C VAL A 336 -29.71 -20.68 -10.06
N ILE A 337 -29.57 -21.17 -11.29
CA ILE A 337 -28.40 -21.94 -11.72
C ILE A 337 -27.12 -21.11 -11.61
N PHE A 338 -27.10 -19.85 -12.07
CA PHE A 338 -25.90 -19.01 -11.98
C PHE A 338 -25.52 -18.75 -10.52
N VAL A 339 -26.47 -18.36 -9.66
CA VAL A 339 -26.18 -18.11 -8.23
C VAL A 339 -25.70 -19.40 -7.56
N LEU A 340 -26.35 -20.54 -7.82
CA LEU A 340 -25.92 -21.82 -7.25
C LEU A 340 -24.56 -22.25 -7.78
N ASN A 341 -24.28 -22.07 -9.07
CA ASN A 341 -23.00 -22.40 -9.69
C ASN A 341 -21.88 -21.48 -9.17
N ASP A 342 -22.12 -20.18 -9.11
CA ASP A 342 -21.13 -19.21 -8.60
C ASP A 342 -20.87 -19.45 -7.11
N ASN A 343 -21.91 -19.65 -6.29
CA ASN A 343 -21.75 -20.05 -4.89
C ASN A 343 -21.05 -21.41 -4.75
N TYR A 344 -21.37 -22.39 -5.60
CA TYR A 344 -20.72 -23.69 -5.60
C TYR A 344 -19.24 -23.57 -5.95
N TRP A 345 -18.88 -22.81 -6.99
CA TRP A 345 -17.48 -22.61 -7.36
C TRP A 345 -16.74 -21.73 -6.37
N GLU A 346 -17.37 -20.71 -5.81
CA GLU A 346 -16.80 -19.93 -4.69
C GLU A 346 -16.55 -20.83 -3.48
N ASP A 347 -17.50 -21.67 -3.06
CA ASP A 347 -17.33 -22.60 -1.93
C ASP A 347 -16.34 -23.73 -2.25
N HIS A 348 -16.39 -24.31 -3.46
CA HIS A 348 -15.48 -25.37 -3.91
C HIS A 348 -14.04 -24.85 -3.97
N PHE A 349 -13.82 -23.69 -4.58
CA PHE A 349 -12.51 -23.06 -4.59
C PHE A 349 -12.14 -22.50 -3.22
N ALA A 350 -13.05 -22.00 -2.39
CA ALA A 350 -12.73 -21.60 -1.02
C ALA A 350 -12.26 -22.79 -0.17
N ARG A 351 -12.81 -23.99 -0.40
CA ARG A 351 -12.40 -25.24 0.27
C ARG A 351 -11.11 -25.84 -0.30
N GLN A 352 -10.86 -25.67 -1.60
CA GLN A 352 -9.65 -26.20 -2.25
C GLN A 352 -8.47 -25.25 -2.22
N SER A 353 -8.74 -23.95 -2.14
CA SER A 353 -7.72 -22.93 -2.16
C SER A 353 -7.33 -22.57 -0.74
N THR A 354 -6.03 -22.43 -0.55
CA THR A 354 -5.40 -21.92 0.65
C THR A 354 -5.73 -20.44 0.90
N ARG A 355 -6.69 -19.83 0.17
CA ARG A 355 -7.00 -18.39 0.02
C ARG A 355 -7.64 -17.74 1.25
N ASP A 356 -7.13 -18.01 2.44
CA ASP A 356 -7.60 -17.33 3.65
C ASP A 356 -6.70 -16.13 3.97
N ALA A 357 -7.12 -14.91 3.65
CA ALA A 357 -6.38 -13.71 4.10
C ALA A 357 -6.45 -13.45 5.61
N ASN A 358 -7.11 -14.32 6.38
CA ASN A 358 -6.94 -14.40 7.83
C ASN A 358 -5.70 -15.15 8.26
N ARG A 359 -5.03 -15.89 7.36
CA ARG A 359 -3.80 -16.60 7.71
C ARG A 359 -2.69 -15.63 8.10
N ILE A 360 -2.03 -15.96 9.20
CA ILE A 360 -0.95 -15.18 9.77
C ILE A 360 0.37 -15.62 9.13
N ILE A 361 0.99 -14.70 8.40
CA ILE A 361 2.32 -14.84 7.80
C ILE A 361 3.16 -13.68 8.32
N ASP A 362 3.92 -13.97 9.38
CA ASP A 362 4.90 -13.05 9.93
C ASP A 362 6.29 -13.35 9.40
N PHE A 363 7.09 -12.30 9.33
CA PHE A 363 8.53 -12.37 9.12
C PHE A 363 9.26 -12.17 10.44
N ALA A 364 10.57 -12.33 10.44
CA ALA A 364 11.36 -11.77 11.52
C ALA A 364 11.26 -10.23 11.42
N TYR A 365 10.96 -9.59 12.55
CA TYR A 365 10.83 -8.13 12.62
C TYR A 365 11.65 -7.56 13.78
N ILE A 366 12.04 -6.30 13.65
CA ILE A 366 12.62 -5.55 14.78
C ILE A 366 11.61 -5.52 15.93
N GLY A 367 12.06 -5.93 17.12
CA GLY A 367 11.29 -5.85 18.36
C GLY A 367 10.04 -6.74 18.44
N ALA A 368 9.88 -7.72 17.54
CA ALA A 368 8.90 -8.78 17.75
C ALA A 368 9.40 -9.73 18.85
N MET A 369 8.62 -9.95 19.90
CA MET A 369 8.84 -11.10 20.79
C MET A 369 8.30 -12.33 20.07
N GLU A 370 9.09 -13.40 19.97
CA GLU A 370 8.69 -14.65 19.29
C GLU A 370 7.38 -15.23 19.83
#